data_AF-A0A958AE44-F1
#
_entry.id   AF-A0A958AE44-F1
#
_cell.length_a   1.000
_cell.length_b   1.000
_cell.length_c   1.000
_cell.angle_alpha   90.00
_cell.angle_beta   90.00
_cell.angle_gamma   90.00
#
_symmetry.space_group_name_H-M   'P 1'
#
loop_
_entity.id
_entity.type
_entity.pdbx_description
1 polymer ?
#
loop_
_entity_poly.entity_id
_entity_poly.type
_entity_poly.pdbx_seq_one_letter_code
_entity_poly.pdbx_strand_id
1 'polypeptide(L)'
;VFSEMLLTDRLLAEESSPEVRRDLLVEAIDDAYATVLRQAYFVMFERDAHRLIAEGSTTDQLNQLYLANLQQQFGDSLDISDDFRHEWISIPHIYHTPFYCYAYSFGQLLSLSLYQQYKVQGQAFQPVLHKILAYGGSASPNHILTEVGIDMADPNFWRGGFKFVDGMIDELDTLQT
;
A
#
# COMPACT_ATOMS: atom_id res chain seq x y z
N VAL A 1 6.66 7.27 -5.30
CA VAL A 1 5.60 7.54 -4.30
C VAL A 1 5.58 8.97 -3.76
N PHE A 2 6.45 9.40 -2.83
CA PHE A 2 6.31 10.76 -2.23
C PHE A 2 6.30 11.88 -3.29
N SER A 3 7.23 11.83 -4.25
CA SER A 3 7.28 12.79 -5.35
C SER A 3 6.12 12.67 -6.34
N GLU A 4 5.55 11.47 -6.51
CA GLU A 4 4.31 11.31 -7.29
C GLU A 4 3.16 12.03 -6.59
N MET A 5 3.04 11.93 -5.26
CA MET A 5 1.98 12.65 -4.54
C MET A 5 2.12 14.17 -4.63
N LEU A 6 3.34 14.70 -4.62
CA LEU A 6 3.59 16.12 -4.92
C LEU A 6 3.10 16.50 -6.33
N LEU A 7 3.35 15.64 -7.32
CA LEU A 7 2.90 15.85 -8.69
C LEU A 7 1.38 15.75 -8.81
N THR A 8 0.76 14.72 -8.21
CA THR A 8 -0.70 14.53 -8.19
C THR A 8 -1.39 15.74 -7.57
N ASP A 9 -0.94 16.20 -6.39
CA ASP A 9 -1.46 17.42 -5.75
C ASP A 9 -1.34 18.64 -6.67
N ARG A 10 -0.22 18.77 -7.38
CA ARG A 10 0.02 19.87 -8.30
C ARG A 10 -0.91 19.82 -9.49
N LEU A 11 -1.07 18.65 -10.12
CA LEU A 11 -1.96 18.45 -11.26
C LEU A 11 -3.42 18.71 -10.86
N LEU A 12 -3.86 18.19 -9.71
CA LEU A 12 -5.19 18.46 -9.18
C LEU A 12 -5.37 19.96 -8.89
N ALA A 13 -4.37 20.67 -8.36
CA ALA A 13 -4.53 22.11 -8.10
C ALA A 13 -4.66 22.97 -9.37
N GLU A 14 -4.17 22.50 -10.52
CA GLU A 14 -4.18 23.24 -11.79
C GLU A 14 -5.25 22.80 -12.77
N GLU A 15 -5.66 21.55 -12.70
CA GLU A 15 -6.63 21.00 -13.63
C GLU A 15 -8.04 21.49 -13.30
N SER A 16 -8.74 21.94 -14.34
CA SER A 16 -10.08 22.51 -14.25
C SER A 16 -11.16 21.55 -14.73
N SER A 17 -10.82 20.57 -15.58
CA SER A 17 -11.75 19.54 -16.04
C SER A 17 -12.07 18.56 -14.90
N PRO A 18 -13.35 18.44 -14.50
CA PRO A 18 -13.76 17.44 -13.51
C PRO A 18 -13.46 16.01 -13.94
N GLU A 19 -13.53 15.72 -15.24
CA GLU A 19 -13.24 14.40 -15.81
C GLU A 19 -11.75 14.04 -15.64
N VAL A 20 -10.84 14.94 -16.02
CA VAL A 20 -9.40 14.69 -15.87
C VAL A 20 -9.01 14.57 -14.39
N ARG A 21 -9.59 15.39 -13.51
CA ARG A 21 -9.38 15.28 -12.07
C ARG A 21 -9.83 13.94 -11.52
N ARG A 22 -10.99 13.43 -11.99
CA ARG A 22 -11.51 12.11 -11.61
C ARG A 22 -10.53 11.02 -12.00
N ASP A 23 -10.02 11.04 -13.23
CA ASP A 23 -9.07 10.04 -13.72
C ASP A 23 -7.77 10.04 -12.89
N LEU A 24 -7.23 11.22 -12.57
CA LEU A 24 -6.04 11.36 -11.72
C LEU A 24 -6.25 10.77 -10.31
N LEU A 25 -7.41 11.00 -9.71
CA LEU A 25 -7.75 10.46 -8.39
C LEU A 25 -7.94 8.94 -8.43
N VAL A 26 -8.66 8.43 -9.43
CA VAL A 26 -8.87 6.99 -9.61
C VAL A 26 -7.54 6.27 -9.80
N GLU A 27 -6.65 6.80 -10.65
CA GLU A 27 -5.32 6.23 -10.86
C GLU A 27 -4.51 6.18 -9.56
N ALA A 28 -4.48 7.28 -8.79
CA ALA A 28 -3.75 7.33 -7.52
C ALA A 28 -4.32 6.39 -6.45
N ILE A 29 -5.66 6.24 -6.38
CA ILE A 29 -6.34 5.34 -5.45
C ILE A 29 -6.10 3.88 -5.83
N ASP A 30 -6.19 3.54 -7.12
CA ASP A 30 -5.96 2.18 -7.62
C ASP A 30 -4.51 1.75 -7.38
N ASP A 31 -3.53 2.63 -7.64
CA ASP A 31 -2.13 2.37 -7.34
C ASP A 31 -1.87 2.15 -5.84
N ALA A 32 -2.53 2.94 -4.98
CA ALA A 32 -2.44 2.77 -3.53
C ALA A 32 -3.01 1.41 -3.09
N TYR A 33 -4.15 1.00 -3.65
CA TYR A 33 -4.74 -0.32 -3.41
C TYR A 33 -3.82 -1.45 -3.88
N ALA A 34 -3.34 -1.38 -5.13
CA ALA A 34 -2.53 -2.40 -5.78
C ALA A 34 -1.16 -2.59 -5.11
N THR A 35 -0.63 -1.54 -4.47
CA THR A 35 0.70 -1.56 -3.84
C THR A 35 0.65 -1.76 -2.33
N VAL A 36 -0.39 -1.27 -1.64
CA VAL A 36 -0.55 -1.46 -0.18
C VAL A 36 -1.33 -2.74 0.11
N LEU A 37 -2.63 -2.74 -0.19
CA LEU A 37 -3.55 -3.78 0.24
C LEU A 37 -3.30 -5.09 -0.50
N ARG A 38 -3.19 -5.05 -1.83
CA ARG A 38 -3.00 -6.27 -2.64
C ARG A 38 -1.73 -7.01 -2.26
N GLN A 39 -0.63 -6.29 -2.08
CA GLN A 39 0.65 -6.87 -1.68
C GLN A 39 0.61 -7.40 -0.24
N ALA A 40 -0.10 -6.74 0.68
CA ALA A 40 -0.28 -7.22 2.05
C ALA A 40 -1.05 -8.55 2.08
N TYR A 41 -2.09 -8.69 1.25
CA TYR A 41 -2.85 -9.93 1.11
C TYR A 41 -2.02 -11.07 0.51
N PHE A 42 -1.06 -10.79 -0.38
CA PHE A 42 -0.10 -11.80 -0.83
C PHE A 42 0.79 -12.30 0.31
N VAL A 43 1.28 -11.39 1.15
CA VAL A 43 2.13 -11.75 2.31
C VAL A 43 1.33 -12.53 3.36
N MET A 44 0.07 -12.17 3.59
CA MET A 44 -0.82 -12.90 4.50
C MET A 44 -1.05 -14.33 4.02
N PHE A 45 -1.37 -14.51 2.73
CA PHE A 45 -1.45 -15.83 2.11
C PHE A 45 -0.14 -16.59 2.23
N GLU A 46 0.99 -15.98 1.87
CA GLU A 46 2.30 -16.61 1.88
C GLU A 46 2.68 -17.12 3.28
N ARG A 47 2.48 -16.30 4.31
CA ARG A 47 2.71 -16.68 5.71
C ARG A 47 1.89 -17.92 6.09
N ASP A 48 0.61 -17.92 5.76
CA ASP A 48 -0.30 -18.99 6.16
C ASP A 48 -0.05 -20.26 5.32
N ALA A 49 0.29 -20.12 4.05
CA ALA A 49 0.70 -21.20 3.16
C ALA A 49 1.98 -21.87 3.65
N HIS A 50 3.01 -21.10 4.02
CA HIS A 50 4.26 -21.64 4.58
C HIS A 50 4.01 -22.46 5.86
N ARG A 51 3.12 -21.99 6.73
CA ARG A 51 2.72 -22.72 7.95
C ARG A 51 2.02 -24.04 7.60
N LEU A 52 1.03 -24.00 6.71
CA LEU A 52 0.25 -25.16 6.30
C LEU A 52 1.08 -26.21 5.55
N ILE A 53 2.05 -25.79 4.73
CA ILE A 53 2.99 -26.69 4.05
C ILE A 53 3.80 -27.49 5.08
N ALA A 54 4.24 -26.86 6.18
CA ALA A 54 4.94 -27.55 7.25
C ALA A 54 4.06 -28.58 8.00
N GLU A 55 2.73 -28.42 7.94
CA GLU A 55 1.73 -29.33 8.50
C GLU A 55 1.31 -30.45 7.50
N GLY A 56 1.88 -30.46 6.28
CA GLY A 56 1.61 -31.47 5.26
C GLY A 56 0.41 -31.16 4.36
N SER A 57 0.07 -29.88 4.18
CA SER A 57 -1.06 -29.48 3.35
C SER A 57 -0.94 -29.88 1.88
N THR A 58 -2.10 -30.12 1.26
CA THR A 58 -2.22 -30.42 -0.17
C THR A 58 -2.36 -29.14 -0.99
N THR A 59 -2.11 -29.23 -2.31
CA THR A 59 -2.33 -28.11 -3.24
C THR A 59 -3.77 -27.60 -3.20
N ASP A 60 -4.76 -28.49 -3.05
CA ASP A 60 -6.17 -28.09 -2.97
C ASP A 60 -6.47 -27.26 -1.72
N GLN A 61 -5.83 -27.57 -0.59
CA GLN A 61 -5.95 -26.77 0.63
C GLN A 61 -5.33 -25.39 0.45
N LEU A 62 -4.20 -25.27 -0.25
CA LEU A 62 -3.58 -23.98 -0.57
C LEU A 62 -4.43 -23.15 -1.54
N ASN A 63 -5.04 -23.80 -2.54
CA ASN A 63 -5.99 -23.14 -3.45
C ASN A 63 -7.20 -22.58 -2.69
N GLN A 64 -7.76 -23.36 -1.76
CA GLN A 64 -8.86 -22.90 -0.91
C GLN A 64 -8.43 -21.77 0.04
N LEU A 65 -7.23 -21.85 0.62
CA LEU A 65 -6.67 -20.77 1.43
C LEU A 65 -6.58 -19.48 0.61
N TYR A 66 -6.07 -19.54 -0.62
CA TYR A 66 -5.95 -18.37 -1.47
C TYR A 66 -7.31 -17.77 -1.85
N LEU A 67 -8.30 -18.62 -2.20
CA LEU A 67 -9.65 -18.16 -2.49
C LEU A 67 -10.29 -17.47 -1.28
N ALA A 68 -10.13 -18.03 -0.07
CA ALA A 68 -10.62 -17.41 1.16
C ALA A 68 -9.94 -16.06 1.44
N ASN A 69 -8.63 -15.96 1.16
CA ASN A 69 -7.87 -14.72 1.27
C ASN A 69 -8.39 -13.64 0.31
N LEU A 70 -8.74 -14.00 -0.93
CA LEU A 70 -9.40 -13.09 -1.88
C LEU A 70 -10.80 -12.66 -1.40
N GLN A 71 -11.61 -13.60 -0.92
CA GLN A 71 -12.95 -13.30 -0.40
C GLN A 71 -12.90 -12.33 0.78
N GLN A 72 -11.91 -12.50 1.67
CA GLN A 72 -11.67 -11.54 2.74
C GLN A 72 -11.22 -10.17 2.19
N GLN A 73 -10.36 -10.16 1.18
CA GLN A 73 -9.83 -8.94 0.58
C GLN A 73 -10.92 -8.04 -0.02
N PHE A 74 -11.82 -8.63 -0.81
CA PHE A 74 -12.83 -7.87 -1.55
C PHE A 74 -14.17 -7.75 -0.83
N GLY A 75 -14.43 -8.61 0.18
CA GLY A 75 -15.70 -8.64 0.89
C GLY A 75 -16.88 -8.79 -0.09
N ASP A 76 -17.89 -7.95 0.07
CA ASP A 76 -19.09 -7.96 -0.76
C ASP A 76 -18.96 -7.09 -2.04
N SER A 77 -17.76 -6.54 -2.31
CA SER A 77 -17.56 -5.62 -3.43
C SER A 77 -17.49 -6.32 -4.79
N LEU A 78 -17.13 -7.62 -4.80
CA LEU A 78 -16.95 -8.41 -6.02
C LEU A 78 -17.36 -9.88 -5.80
N ASP A 79 -18.03 -10.46 -6.79
CA ASP A 79 -18.22 -11.91 -6.87
C ASP A 79 -16.94 -12.58 -7.40
N ILE A 80 -16.28 -13.38 -6.55
CA ILE A 80 -15.00 -14.01 -6.89
C ILE A 80 -15.26 -15.39 -7.47
N SER A 81 -14.94 -15.56 -8.77
CA SER A 81 -15.01 -16.87 -9.43
C SER A 81 -14.06 -17.88 -8.79
N ASP A 82 -14.48 -19.14 -8.71
CA ASP A 82 -13.68 -20.27 -8.26
C ASP A 82 -12.36 -20.42 -9.03
N ASP A 83 -12.28 -19.94 -10.26
CA ASP A 83 -11.06 -19.98 -11.08
C ASP A 83 -9.90 -19.21 -10.44
N PHE A 84 -10.19 -18.16 -9.65
CA PHE A 84 -9.17 -17.34 -8.99
C PHE A 84 -8.43 -18.06 -7.86
N ARG A 85 -8.89 -19.23 -7.42
CA ARG A 85 -8.16 -20.06 -6.44
C ARG A 85 -6.77 -20.48 -6.92
N HIS A 86 -6.48 -20.36 -8.21
CA HIS A 86 -5.20 -20.70 -8.84
C HIS A 86 -4.32 -19.49 -9.15
N GLU A 87 -4.79 -18.26 -8.92
CA GLU A 87 -4.06 -17.05 -9.30
C GLU A 87 -2.67 -16.98 -8.65
N TRP A 88 -2.53 -17.43 -7.40
CA TRP A 88 -1.25 -17.43 -6.67
C TRP A 88 -0.11 -18.13 -7.41
N ILE A 89 -0.42 -19.09 -8.29
CA ILE A 89 0.55 -19.80 -9.13
C ILE A 89 1.23 -18.86 -10.13
N SER A 90 0.53 -17.81 -10.56
CA SER A 90 1.05 -16.81 -11.50
C SER A 90 1.87 -15.71 -10.84
N ILE A 91 1.98 -15.68 -9.50
CA ILE A 91 2.66 -14.60 -8.77
C ILE A 91 4.14 -14.96 -8.57
N PRO A 92 5.09 -14.39 -9.33
CA PRO A 92 6.47 -14.86 -9.31
C PRO A 92 7.17 -14.59 -7.97
N HIS A 93 6.77 -13.52 -7.29
CA HIS A 93 7.34 -13.11 -6.00
C HIS A 93 7.17 -14.17 -4.90
N ILE A 94 6.07 -14.94 -4.92
CA ILE A 94 5.84 -16.01 -3.93
C ILE A 94 6.91 -17.12 -4.04
N TYR A 95 7.48 -17.33 -5.24
CA TYR A 95 8.42 -18.43 -5.48
C TYR A 95 9.87 -17.98 -5.55
N HIS A 96 10.14 -16.84 -6.18
CA HIS A 96 11.50 -16.39 -6.46
C HIS A 96 12.07 -15.49 -5.38
N THR A 97 11.21 -14.76 -4.67
CA THR A 97 11.61 -13.79 -3.64
C THR A 97 10.62 -13.80 -2.48
N PRO A 98 10.56 -14.91 -1.70
CA PRO A 98 9.57 -15.07 -0.65
C PRO A 98 9.52 -13.88 0.32
N PHE A 99 8.31 -13.48 0.70
CA PHE A 99 7.96 -12.35 1.56
C PHE A 99 8.35 -10.96 1.02
N TYR A 100 8.82 -10.84 -0.22
CA TYR A 100 9.21 -9.56 -0.79
C TYR A 100 8.04 -8.60 -0.99
N CYS A 101 6.82 -9.11 -1.22
CA CYS A 101 5.63 -8.29 -1.37
C CYS A 101 5.39 -7.34 -0.19
N TYR A 102 5.86 -7.70 1.01
CA TYR A 102 5.81 -6.83 2.19
C TYR A 102 6.53 -5.49 1.96
N ALA A 103 7.65 -5.51 1.22
CA ALA A 103 8.44 -4.31 0.95
C ALA A 103 7.65 -3.29 0.11
N TYR A 104 6.77 -3.73 -0.79
CA TYR A 104 5.88 -2.84 -1.53
C TYR A 104 4.86 -2.17 -0.60
N SER A 105 4.14 -2.96 0.21
CA SER A 105 3.16 -2.41 1.17
C SER A 105 3.82 -1.44 2.15
N PHE A 106 4.95 -1.85 2.72
CA PHE A 106 5.72 -1.04 3.65
C PHE A 106 6.20 0.26 3.01
N GLY A 107 6.83 0.18 1.84
CA GLY A 107 7.42 1.35 1.16
C GLY A 107 6.37 2.37 0.71
N GLN A 108 5.26 1.89 0.13
CA GLN A 108 4.16 2.74 -0.30
C GLN A 108 3.49 3.41 0.91
N LEU A 109 3.09 2.62 1.92
CA LEU A 109 2.38 3.17 3.09
C LEU A 109 3.29 4.09 3.93
N LEU A 110 4.59 3.80 3.99
CA LEU A 110 5.56 4.68 4.64
C LEU A 110 5.62 6.02 3.92
N SER A 111 5.73 5.99 2.59
CA SER A 111 5.78 7.21 1.78
C SER A 111 4.50 8.04 1.90
N LEU A 112 3.32 7.41 1.87
CA LEU A 112 2.03 8.08 2.08
C LEU A 112 1.92 8.68 3.49
N SER A 113 2.39 7.97 4.52
CA SER A 113 2.38 8.46 5.91
C SER A 113 3.33 9.64 6.12
N LEU A 114 4.51 9.61 5.50
CA LEU A 114 5.44 10.74 5.47
C LEU A 114 4.85 11.92 4.68
N TYR A 115 4.15 11.64 3.57
CA TYR A 115 3.47 12.67 2.80
C TYR A 115 2.36 13.35 3.60
N GLN A 116 1.56 12.58 4.34
CA GLN A 116 0.55 13.11 5.24
C GLN A 116 1.16 14.03 6.31
N GLN A 117 2.32 13.67 6.87
CA GLN A 117 3.05 14.53 7.80
C GLN A 117 3.49 15.85 7.13
N TYR A 118 4.00 15.77 5.90
CA TYR A 118 4.34 16.95 5.09
C TYR A 118 3.11 17.85 4.85
N LYS A 119 1.94 17.29 4.53
CA LYS A 119 0.70 18.07 4.35
C LYS A 119 0.28 18.83 5.61
N VAL A 120 0.54 18.28 6.79
CA VAL A 120 0.22 18.91 8.09
C VAL A 120 1.26 19.95 8.49
N GLN A 121 2.55 19.65 8.32
CA GLN A 121 3.66 20.48 8.84
C GLN A 121 4.22 21.45 7.80
N GLY A 122 3.93 21.25 6.51
CA GLY A 122 4.45 22.03 5.40
C GLY A 122 5.98 21.99 5.30
N GLN A 123 6.58 23.15 5.03
CA GLN A 123 8.03 23.27 4.84
C GLN A 123 8.86 22.84 6.07
N ALA A 124 8.28 22.87 7.27
CA ALA A 124 8.96 22.41 8.48
C ALA A 124 9.32 20.91 8.45
N PHE A 125 8.67 20.11 7.59
CA PHE A 125 8.98 18.69 7.41
C PHE A 125 10.16 18.43 6.46
N GLN A 126 10.61 19.41 5.67
CA GLN A 126 11.69 19.20 4.71
C GLN A 126 13.00 18.70 5.34
N PRO A 127 13.47 19.23 6.49
CA PRO A 127 14.67 18.71 7.14
C PRO A 127 14.53 17.24 7.57
N VAL A 128 13.33 16.82 7.97
CA VAL A 128 13.02 15.42 8.30
C VAL A 128 13.19 14.54 7.07
N LEU A 129 12.54 14.90 5.96
CA LEU A 129 12.65 14.14 4.71
C LEU A 129 14.09 14.09 4.19
N HIS A 130 14.81 15.21 4.20
CA HIS A 130 16.21 15.26 3.79
C HIS A 130 17.10 14.37 4.67
N LYS A 131 16.88 14.35 5.99
CA LYS A 131 17.63 13.48 6.89
C LYS A 131 17.38 12.01 6.54
N ILE A 132 16.13 11.60 6.30
CA ILE A 132 15.79 10.22 5.88
C ILE A 132 16.53 9.87 4.58
N LEU A 133 16.44 10.71 3.56
CA LEU A 133 17.06 10.47 2.25
C LEU A 133 18.59 10.39 2.32
N ALA A 134 19.23 11.15 3.21
CA ALA A 134 20.68 11.17 3.36
C ALA A 134 21.28 9.84 3.83
N TYR A 135 20.50 8.95 4.47
CA TYR A 135 21.01 7.63 4.87
C TYR A 135 21.25 6.70 3.68
N GLY A 136 20.53 6.87 2.57
CA GLY A 136 20.46 5.84 1.53
C GLY A 136 20.11 4.48 2.14
N GLY A 137 20.98 3.47 1.95
CA GLY A 137 20.85 2.13 2.55
C GLY A 137 21.77 1.85 3.74
N SER A 138 22.37 2.87 4.36
CA SER A 138 23.42 2.69 5.38
C SER A 138 22.91 2.24 6.76
N ALA A 139 21.60 2.32 7.00
CA ALA A 139 20.97 1.93 8.27
C ALA A 139 19.59 1.27 8.03
N SER A 140 19.07 0.60 9.06
CA SER A 140 17.75 -0.02 8.98
C SER A 140 16.63 1.04 8.96
N PRO A 141 15.49 0.77 8.30
CA PRO A 141 14.36 1.70 8.30
C PRO A 141 13.92 2.13 9.70
N ASN A 142 13.91 1.20 10.67
CA ASN A 142 13.56 1.51 12.07
C ASN A 142 14.51 2.53 12.70
N HIS A 143 15.82 2.36 12.49
CA HIS A 143 16.81 3.30 13.01
C HIS A 143 16.63 4.69 12.39
N ILE A 144 16.53 4.75 11.06
CA ILE A 144 16.40 6.01 10.31
C ILE A 144 15.17 6.79 10.78
N LEU A 145 14.01 6.11 10.89
CA LEU A 145 12.77 6.76 11.32
C LEU A 145 12.82 7.20 12.79
N THR A 146 13.40 6.39 13.68
CA THR A 146 13.57 6.74 15.09
C THR A 146 14.41 8.02 15.25
N GLU A 147 15.48 8.17 14.45
CA GLU A 147 16.36 9.34 14.50
C GLU A 147 15.73 10.65 14.03
N VAL A 148 14.58 10.59 13.35
CA VAL A 148 13.77 11.75 12.98
C VAL A 148 12.50 11.86 13.84
N GLY A 149 12.40 11.08 14.92
CA GLY A 149 11.29 11.12 15.86
C GLY A 149 10.03 10.41 15.38
N ILE A 150 10.14 9.48 14.42
CA ILE A 150 9.03 8.66 13.93
C ILE A 150 9.15 7.26 14.52
N ASP A 151 8.13 6.84 15.26
CA ASP A 151 7.99 5.47 15.77
C ASP A 151 7.17 4.63 14.78
N MET A 152 7.80 3.63 14.16
CA MET A 152 7.11 2.72 13.25
C MET A 152 6.25 1.67 13.96
N ALA A 153 6.38 1.51 15.28
CA ALA A 153 5.50 0.65 16.07
C ALA A 153 4.18 1.34 16.44
N ASP A 154 4.07 2.68 16.28
CA ASP A 154 2.84 3.42 16.52
C ASP A 154 1.85 3.26 15.35
N PRO A 155 0.68 2.62 15.55
CA PRO A 155 -0.33 2.51 14.51
C PRO A 155 -0.84 3.87 14.00
N ASN A 156 -0.77 4.92 14.82
CA ASN A 156 -1.24 6.26 14.41
C ASN A 156 -0.38 6.85 13.29
N PHE A 157 0.91 6.52 13.24
CA PHE A 157 1.77 6.92 12.14
C PHE A 157 1.24 6.36 10.81
N TRP A 158 0.99 5.05 10.75
CA TRP A 158 0.48 4.36 9.56
C TRP A 158 -0.95 4.75 9.19
N ARG A 159 -1.80 5.04 10.19
CA ARG A 159 -3.14 5.63 9.96
C ARG A 159 -3.07 6.95 9.20
N GLY A 160 -1.96 7.70 9.31
CA GLY A 160 -1.74 8.89 8.50
C GLY A 160 -1.76 8.61 7.00
N GLY A 161 -1.11 7.53 6.56
CA GLY A 161 -1.11 7.12 5.15
C GLY A 161 -2.51 6.73 4.65
N PHE A 162 -3.28 5.99 5.46
CA PHE A 162 -4.67 5.67 5.11
C PHE A 162 -5.57 6.91 5.07
N LYS A 163 -5.42 7.83 6.02
CA LYS A 163 -6.16 9.10 6.03
C LYS A 163 -5.91 9.93 4.77
N PHE A 164 -4.69 9.88 4.22
CA PHE A 164 -4.39 10.55 2.96
C PHE A 164 -5.19 9.94 1.80
N VAL A 165 -5.26 8.60 1.73
CA VAL A 165 -6.07 7.88 0.73
C VAL A 165 -7.56 8.15 0.92
N ASP A 166 -8.06 8.14 2.16
CA ASP A 166 -9.45 8.49 2.48
C ASP A 166 -9.81 9.88 1.96
N GLY A 167 -8.90 10.86 2.11
CA GLY A 167 -9.11 12.20 1.57
C GLY A 167 -9.19 12.26 0.04
N MET A 168 -8.45 11.39 -0.68
CA MET A 168 -8.58 11.27 -2.13
C MET A 168 -9.92 10.67 -2.55
N ILE A 169 -10.42 9.69 -1.79
CA ILE A 169 -11.74 9.07 -2.00
C ILE A 169 -12.84 10.11 -1.75
N ASP A 170 -12.76 10.85 -0.64
CA ASP A 170 -13.70 11.93 -0.32
C ASP A 170 -13.74 12.98 -1.45
N GLU A 171 -12.57 13.38 -1.98
CA GLU A 171 -12.48 14.31 -3.10
C GLU A 171 -13.11 13.72 -4.38
N LEU A 172 -12.82 12.45 -4.69
CA LEU A 172 -13.38 11.75 -5.83
C LEU A 172 -14.91 11.72 -5.79
N ASP A 173 -15.50 11.45 -4.62
CA ASP A 173 -16.96 11.40 -4.43
C ASP A 173 -17.64 12.75 -4.73
N THR A 174 -16.96 13.88 -4.46
CA THR A 174 -17.48 15.21 -4.83
C THR A 174 -17.57 15.45 -6.33
N LEU A 175 -16.83 14.67 -7.14
CA LEU A 175 -16.77 14.78 -8.60
C LEU A 175 -17.71 13.79 -9.32
N GLN A 176 -18.49 12.98 -8.60
CA GLN A 176 -19.42 11.98 -9.17
C GLN A 176 -20.82 12.53 -9.49
N THR A 177 -21.08 13.81 -9.20
CA THR A 177 -22.27 14.59 -9.62
C THR A 177 -22.04 15.32 -10.94
#